data_AF-A0A3P6QIT2-F1
#
_entry.id   AF-A0A3P6QIT2-F1
#
_cell.length_a   1.000
_cell.length_b   1.000
_cell.length_c   1.000
_cell.angle_alpha   90.00
_cell.angle_beta   90.00
_cell.angle_gamma   90.00
#
_symmetry.space_group_name_H-M   'P 1'
#
loop_
_entity.id
_entity.type
_entity.pdbx_description
1 polymer ?
#
loop_
_entity_poly.entity_id
_entity_poly.type
_entity_poly.pdbx_seq_one_letter_code
_entity_poly.pdbx_strand_id
1 'polypeptide(L)'
;MSKKRRNMQLGSLAIVVGTVLVEMVCGVPYATTRYGKLQGFNYEMKTGTEAKVFLGIPYALPPTGDLRYEVCTFSFYSFRNLWFHGFILHVLQQRF
;
A
#
# COMPACT_ATOMS: atom_id res chain seq x y z
N MET A 1 20.83 37.96 -4.24
CA MET A 1 20.31 37.20 -3.07
C MET A 1 21.29 37.29 -1.91
N SER A 2 20.84 37.67 -0.71
CA SER A 2 21.70 37.75 0.49
C SER A 2 22.27 36.38 0.87
N LYS A 3 23.55 36.35 1.32
CA LYS A 3 24.26 35.14 1.78
C LYS A 3 23.45 34.37 2.84
N LYS A 4 22.74 35.08 3.72
CA LYS A 4 21.83 34.51 4.73
C LYS A 4 20.68 33.69 4.10
N ARG A 5 20.07 34.20 3.03
CA ARG A 5 19.00 33.48 2.30
C ARG A 5 19.54 32.20 1.64
N ARG A 6 20.74 32.24 1.05
CA ARG A 6 21.35 31.04 0.42
C ARG A 6 21.64 29.95 1.44
N ASN A 7 22.18 30.31 2.61
CA ASN A 7 22.49 29.35 3.67
C ASN A 7 21.21 28.71 4.25
N MET A 8 20.13 29.49 4.36
CA MET A 8 18.82 29.01 4.80
C MET A 8 18.19 28.03 3.80
N GLN A 9 18.28 28.32 2.49
CA GLN A 9 17.81 27.38 1.46
C GLN A 9 18.66 26.10 1.40
N LEU A 10 19.98 26.21 1.62
CA LEU A 10 20.87 25.05 1.62
C LEU A 10 20.56 24.09 2.78
N GLY A 11 20.24 24.64 3.97
CA GLY A 11 19.80 23.85 5.12
C GLY A 11 18.46 23.16 4.88
N SER A 12 17.48 23.89 4.33
CA SER A 12 16.19 23.32 3.93
C SER A 12 16.35 22.18 2.92
N LEU A 13 17.18 22.37 1.89
CA LEU A 13 17.46 21.35 0.88
C LEU A 13 18.11 20.11 1.50
N ALA A 14 19.08 20.28 2.39
CA ALA A 14 19.74 19.18 3.08
C ALA A 14 18.76 18.37 3.95
N ILE A 15 17.82 19.04 4.62
CA ILE A 15 16.78 18.37 5.42
C ILE A 15 15.84 17.55 4.52
N VAL A 16 15.35 18.14 3.42
CA VAL A 16 14.46 17.44 2.48
C VAL A 16 15.16 16.23 1.86
N VAL A 17 16.42 16.39 1.45
CA VAL A 17 17.22 15.27 0.92
C VAL A 17 17.40 14.20 1.98
N GLY A 18 17.69 14.58 3.22
CA GLY A 18 17.82 13.63 4.34
C GLY A 18 16.53 12.84 4.58
N THR A 19 15.36 13.48 4.61
CA THR A 19 14.08 12.79 4.80
C THR A 19 13.74 11.84 3.66
N VAL A 20 14.02 12.23 2.41
CA VAL A 20 13.80 11.35 1.24
C VAL A 20 14.73 10.14 1.26
N LEU A 21 15.98 10.31 1.69
CA LEU A 21 16.93 9.21 1.80
C LEU A 21 16.56 8.21 2.90
N VAL A 22 15.98 8.67 4.02
CA VAL A 22 15.53 7.79 5.10
C VAL A 22 14.40 6.86 4.66
N GLU A 23 13.43 7.37 3.89
CA GLU A 23 12.34 6.53 3.36
C GLU A 23 12.83 5.46 2.36
N MET A 24 13.96 5.69 1.70
CA MET A 24 14.55 4.73 0.75
C MET A 24 15.26 3.55 1.43
N VAL A 25 15.67 3.69 2.71
CA VAL A 25 16.40 2.64 3.45
C VAL A 25 15.46 1.58 4.04
N CYS A 26 14.22 1.95 4.41
CA CYS A 26 13.18 0.99 4.80
C CYS A 26 12.36 0.55 3.56
N GLY A 27 12.96 -0.28 2.71
CA GLY A 27 12.34 -0.71 1.46
C GLY A 27 10.99 -1.41 1.69
N VAL A 28 9.91 -0.82 1.15
CA VAL A 28 8.57 -1.41 1.16
C VAL A 28 8.56 -2.68 0.27
N PRO A 29 8.00 -3.81 0.72
CA PRO A 29 8.02 -5.03 -0.07
C PRO A 29 7.09 -4.95 -1.27
N TYR A 30 7.57 -5.37 -2.44
CA TYR A 30 6.79 -5.50 -3.68
C TYR A 30 6.77 -6.94 -4.17
N ALA A 31 5.64 -7.37 -4.74
CA ALA A 31 5.48 -8.67 -5.38
C ALA A 31 4.87 -8.50 -6.78
N THR A 32 5.23 -9.37 -7.72
CA THR A 32 4.65 -9.36 -9.07
C THR A 32 3.75 -10.57 -9.25
N THR A 33 2.54 -10.36 -9.75
CA THR A 33 1.58 -11.40 -10.07
C THR A 33 1.23 -11.37 -11.55
N ARG A 34 0.48 -12.36 -12.02
CA ARG A 34 -0.05 -12.39 -13.40
C ARG A 34 -0.96 -11.19 -13.72
N TYR A 35 -1.44 -10.49 -12.71
CA TYR A 35 -2.45 -9.42 -12.81
C TYR A 35 -1.91 -8.03 -12.46
N GLY A 36 -0.63 -7.92 -12.06
CA GLY A 36 0.00 -6.66 -11.73
C GLY A 36 0.97 -6.74 -10.55
N LYS A 37 1.54 -5.58 -10.20
CA LYS A 37 2.43 -5.42 -9.05
C LYS A 37 1.61 -5.15 -7.78
N LEU A 38 2.01 -5.78 -6.69
CA LEU A 38 1.45 -5.62 -5.36
C LEU A 38 2.45 -4.89 -4.48
N GLN A 39 1.96 -3.98 -3.66
CA GLN A 39 2.70 -3.33 -2.59
C GLN A 39 2.23 -3.89 -1.26
N GLY A 40 3.17 -4.30 -0.41
CA GLY A 40 2.90 -4.81 0.93
C GLY A 40 3.54 -3.94 2.00
N PHE A 41 3.70 -4.49 3.19
CA PHE A 41 4.46 -3.88 4.29
C PHE A 41 5.18 -4.98 5.08
N ASN A 42 6.23 -4.58 5.81
CA ASN A 42 6.91 -5.50 6.72
C ASN A 42 6.20 -5.50 8.08
N TYR A 43 6.07 -6.67 8.68
CA TYR A 43 5.43 -6.88 9.97
C TYR A 43 6.34 -7.71 10.87
N GLU A 44 6.62 -7.19 12.06
CA GLU A 44 7.42 -7.90 13.06
C GLU A 44 6.51 -8.86 13.86
N MET A 45 6.84 -10.15 13.81
CA MET A 45 6.13 -11.17 14.59
C MET A 45 6.59 -11.18 16.05
N LYS A 46 5.75 -11.71 16.95
CA LYS A 46 6.09 -11.89 18.37
C LYS A 46 7.34 -12.76 18.61
N THR A 47 7.72 -13.57 17.64
CA THR A 47 8.91 -14.42 17.65
C THR A 47 10.19 -13.67 17.24
N GLY A 48 10.10 -12.38 16.92
CA GLY A 48 11.21 -11.55 16.41
C GLY A 48 11.50 -11.74 14.91
N THR A 49 10.67 -12.50 14.19
CA THR A 49 10.82 -12.71 12.75
C THR A 49 10.07 -11.64 11.97
N GLU A 50 10.69 -11.07 10.94
CA GLU A 50 10.04 -10.12 10.03
C GLU A 50 9.31 -10.85 8.90
N ALA A 51 8.07 -10.45 8.63
CA ALA A 51 7.24 -11.00 7.57
C ALA A 51 6.81 -9.94 6.57
N LYS A 52 6.78 -10.29 5.29
CA LYS A 52 6.23 -9.44 4.22
C LYS A 52 4.75 -9.73 4.08
N VAL A 53 3.91 -8.76 4.37
CA VAL A 53 2.45 -8.91 4.42
C VAL A 53 1.80 -8.15 3.27
N PHE A 54 0.89 -8.82 2.56
CA PHE A 54 0.10 -8.25 1.46
C PHE A 54 -1.38 -8.55 1.74
N LEU A 55 -2.21 -7.51 1.90
CA LEU A 55 -3.62 -7.64 2.27
C LEU A 55 -4.53 -7.14 1.15
N GLY A 56 -5.76 -7.66 1.12
CA GLY A 56 -6.80 -7.20 0.19
C GLY A 56 -6.51 -7.49 -1.28
N ILE A 57 -5.70 -8.52 -1.59
CA ILE A 57 -5.42 -8.90 -2.97
C ILE A 57 -6.69 -9.50 -3.58
N PRO A 58 -7.27 -8.86 -4.62
CA PRO A 58 -8.45 -9.39 -5.27
C PRO A 58 -8.08 -10.65 -6.07
N TYR A 59 -8.79 -11.74 -5.81
CA TYR A 59 -8.61 -13.01 -6.51
C TYR A 59 -9.75 -13.30 -7.50
N ALA A 60 -10.80 -12.48 -7.49
CA ALA A 60 -11.96 -12.59 -8.35
C ALA A 60 -12.64 -11.22 -8.53
N LEU A 61 -13.65 -11.17 -9.40
CA LEU A 61 -14.51 -10.01 -9.55
C LEU A 61 -15.35 -9.78 -8.28
N PRO A 62 -15.63 -8.52 -7.89
CA PRO A 62 -16.59 -8.24 -6.84
C PRO A 62 -17.95 -8.86 -7.19
N PRO A 63 -18.55 -9.71 -6.33
CA PRO A 63 -19.80 -10.42 -6.61
C PRO A 63 -21.02 -9.51 -6.37
N THR A 64 -21.07 -8.38 -7.09
CA THR A 64 -22.10 -7.35 -6.97
C THR A 64 -22.95 -7.25 -8.24
N GLY A 65 -24.15 -6.68 -8.12
CA GLY A 65 -25.07 -6.53 -9.25
C GLY A 65 -25.45 -7.88 -9.86
N ASP A 66 -25.32 -7.99 -11.18
CA ASP A 66 -25.65 -9.19 -11.96
C ASP A 66 -24.70 -10.37 -11.69
N LEU A 67 -23.53 -10.12 -11.08
CA LEU A 67 -22.62 -11.19 -10.65
C LEU A 67 -23.07 -11.84 -9.33
N ARG A 68 -24.09 -11.29 -8.67
CA ARG A 68 -24.64 -11.88 -7.47
C ARG A 68 -25.34 -13.19 -7.85
N TYR A 69 -24.97 -14.28 -7.17
CA TYR A 69 -25.44 -15.65 -7.44
C TYR A 69 -24.86 -16.31 -8.70
N GLU A 70 -23.95 -15.66 -9.41
CA GLU A 70 -23.23 -16.25 -10.53
C GLU A 70 -21.95 -16.96 -10.07
N VAL A 71 -21.51 -17.95 -10.85
CA VAL A 71 -20.19 -18.56 -10.64
C VAL A 71 -19.14 -17.50 -10.82
N CYS A 72 -18.17 -17.47 -9.90
CA CYS A 72 -17.04 -16.55 -9.95
C CYS A 72 -16.26 -16.76 -11.26
N THR A 73 -16.54 -15.93 -12.27
CA THR A 73 -15.84 -15.95 -13.55
C THR A 73 -14.55 -15.14 -13.40
N PHE A 74 -13.45 -15.72 -13.88
CA PHE A 74 -12.14 -15.10 -13.75
C PHE A 74 -11.99 -13.99 -14.80
N SER A 75 -12.26 -12.74 -14.44
CA SER A 75 -11.97 -11.58 -15.29
C SER A 75 -11.49 -10.40 -14.46
N PHE A 76 -10.17 -10.25 -14.30
CA PHE A 76 -9.62 -9.12 -13.57
C PHE A 76 -9.52 -7.89 -14.49
N TYR A 77 -10.47 -6.96 -14.37
CA TYR A 77 -10.26 -5.61 -14.87
C TYR A 77 -9.12 -4.95 -14.10
N SER A 78 -8.26 -4.23 -14.81
CA SER A 78 -7.17 -3.44 -14.23
C SER A 78 -7.74 -2.38 -13.29
N PHE A 79 -7.80 -2.67 -11.98
CA PHE A 79 -8.13 -1.70 -10.95
C PHE A 79 -6.98 -0.70 -10.83
N ARG A 80 -7.08 0.40 -11.59
CA ARG A 80 -6.25 1.59 -11.38
C ARG A 80 -6.65 2.23 -10.05
N ASN A 81 -5.76 2.17 -9.07
CA ASN A 81 -5.64 3.06 -7.92
C ASN A 81 -6.96 3.55 -7.26
N LEU A 82 -7.75 2.64 -6.68
CA LEU A 82 -8.60 3.03 -5.56
C LEU A 82 -7.93 2.58 -4.27
N TRP A 83 -7.53 3.55 -3.46
CA TRP A 83 -7.14 3.37 -2.06
C TRP A 83 -8.27 2.65 -1.32
N PHE A 84 -8.14 1.35 -1.11
CA PHE A 84 -9.08 0.57 -0.30
C PHE A 84 -8.82 0.83 1.19
N HIS A 85 -9.29 1.96 1.70
CA HIS A 85 -9.25 2.28 3.13
C HIS A 85 -10.61 2.07 3.83
N GLY A 86 -11.48 1.13 3.38
CA GLY A 86 -12.83 1.13 3.97
C GLY A 86 -13.77 -0.03 3.72
N PHE A 87 -13.33 -1.26 3.45
CA PHE A 87 -14.29 -2.36 3.25
C PHE A 87 -14.21 -3.54 4.23
N ILE A 88 -13.25 -3.55 5.15
CA ILE A 88 -13.17 -4.63 6.17
C ILE A 88 -13.73 -4.20 7.53
N LEU A 89 -13.73 -2.91 7.88
CA LEU A 89 -14.19 -2.47 9.21
C LEU A 89 -15.71 -2.59 9.41
N HIS A 90 -16.52 -2.65 8.35
CA HIS A 90 -17.98 -2.67 8.50
C HIS A 90 -18.56 -4.05 8.86
N VAL A 91 -17.78 -5.14 8.73
CA VAL A 91 -18.26 -6.51 9.00
C VAL A 91 -17.84 -7.04 10.38
N LEU A 92 -16.92 -6.37 11.08
CA LEU A 92 -16.49 -6.76 12.44
C LEU A 92 -17.05 -5.86 13.55
N GLN A 93 -18.13 -5.12 13.30
CA GLN A 93 -18.88 -4.40 14.35
C GLN A 93 -20.29 -4.94 14.56
N GLN A 94 -20.61 -6.09 13.98
CA GLN A 94 -21.85 -6.82 14.22
C GLN A 94 -21.56 -8.31 14.37
N ARG A 95 -21.05 -8.73 15.53
CA ARG A 95 -21.36 -10.00 16.22
C ARG A 95 -20.37 -10.23 17.37
N PHE A 96 -20.95 -10.11 18.58
CA PHE A 96 -20.44 -10.37 19.93
C PHE A 96 -19.49 -9.34 20.54
#